data_AF-A0A519WS85-F1
#
_entry.id   AF-A0A519WS85-F1
#
_cell.length_a   1.000
_cell.length_b   1.000
_cell.length_c   1.000
_cell.angle_alpha   90.00
_cell.angle_beta   90.00
_cell.angle_gamma   90.00
#
_symmetry.space_group_name_H-M   'P 1'
#
loop_
_entity.id
_entity.type
_entity.pdbx_description
1 polymer ?
#
loop_
_entity_poly.entity_id
_entity_poly.type
_entity_poly.pdbx_seq_one_letter_code
_entity_poly.pdbx_strand_id
1 'polypeptide(L)'
;MKFIKITLLSIAFNLIILGFASAYYFAIPQMYFSHGSDFAKLYYRCASCTVATENAINDFAKEDYNIIMGGLETDFLFSSILLADYNIKTIQVGCMSTPEMSCYNIKIHELLFNKFGNNFLNKAYKEARQLDKSLHEK
;
A
#
# COMPACT_ATOMS: atom_id res chain seq x y z
N MET A 1 13.95 -12.60 50.66
CA MET A 1 14.21 -11.40 49.83
C MET A 1 14.95 -11.66 48.51
N LYS A 2 15.97 -12.53 48.44
CA LYS A 2 16.70 -12.80 47.19
C LYS A 2 15.83 -13.46 46.10
N PHE A 3 14.93 -14.36 46.48
CA PHE A 3 14.04 -15.07 45.55
C PHE A 3 13.11 -14.12 44.80
N ILE A 4 12.41 -13.24 45.53
CA ILE A 4 11.50 -12.21 44.97
C ILE A 4 12.25 -11.30 43.98
N LYS A 5 13.49 -10.91 44.29
CA LYS A 5 14.31 -10.09 43.38
C LYS A 5 14.64 -10.82 42.08
N ILE A 6 14.93 -12.13 42.12
CA ILE A 6 15.21 -12.95 40.93
C ILE A 6 13.95 -13.11 40.07
N THR A 7 12.78 -13.32 40.70
CA THR A 7 11.51 -13.46 39.96
C THR A 7 11.13 -12.16 39.26
N LEU A 8 11.27 -11.02 39.94
CA LEU A 8 11.03 -9.70 39.35
C LEU A 8 12.00 -9.39 38.20
N LEU A 9 13.27 -9.78 38.33
CA LEU A 9 14.27 -9.61 37.27
C LEU A 9 13.91 -10.43 36.03
N SER A 10 13.45 -11.67 36.21
CA SER A 10 13.03 -12.55 35.11
C SER A 10 11.80 -12.02 34.38
N ILE A 11 10.80 -11.51 35.11
CA ILE A 11 9.62 -10.88 34.50
C ILE A 11 10.02 -9.62 33.71
N ALA A 12 10.86 -8.76 34.28
CA ALA A 12 11.36 -7.57 33.59
C ALA A 12 12.11 -7.93 32.30
N PHE A 13 12.94 -8.97 32.33
CA PHE A 13 13.67 -9.43 31.16
C PHE A 13 12.75 -9.96 30.06
N ASN A 14 11.72 -10.73 30.41
CA ASN A 14 10.71 -11.19 29.45
C ASN A 14 9.91 -10.05 28.84
N LEU A 15 9.54 -9.03 29.64
CA LEU A 15 8.87 -7.83 29.12
C LEU A 15 9.75 -7.04 28.17
N ILE A 16 11.06 -6.95 28.44
CA ILE A 16 12.03 -6.33 27.54
C ILE A 16 12.10 -7.09 26.21
N ILE A 17 12.22 -8.42 26.23
CA ILE A 17 12.24 -9.25 25.01
C ILE A 17 10.96 -9.08 24.20
N LEU A 18 9.79 -9.13 24.85
CA LEU A 18 8.50 -8.89 24.19
C LEU A 18 8.42 -7.49 23.59
N GLY A 19 8.94 -6.48 24.31
CA GLY A 19 9.06 -5.11 23.81
C GLY A 19 9.89 -5.05 22.53
N PHE A 20 11.08 -5.65 22.52
CA PHE A 20 11.94 -5.70 21.33
C PHE A 20 11.31 -6.48 20.16
N ALA A 21 10.67 -7.61 20.43
CA ALA A 21 9.96 -8.37 19.40
C ALA A 21 8.81 -7.54 18.80
N SER A 22 8.00 -6.89 19.63
CA SER A 22 6.90 -6.03 19.17
C SER A 22 7.43 -4.85 18.33
N ALA A 23 8.50 -4.18 18.76
CA ALA A 23 9.12 -3.12 17.99
C ALA A 23 9.65 -3.64 16.63
N TYR A 24 10.24 -4.84 16.60
CA TYR A 24 10.72 -5.46 15.38
C TYR A 24 9.60 -5.76 14.38
N TYR A 25 8.45 -6.26 14.83
CA TYR A 25 7.35 -6.61 13.94
C TYR A 25 6.50 -5.39 13.51
N PHE A 26 6.38 -4.37 14.37
CA PHE A 26 5.45 -3.25 14.13
C PHE A 26 6.12 -1.91 13.80
N ALA A 27 7.23 -1.55 14.46
CA ALA A 27 7.85 -0.23 14.31
C ALA A 27 8.94 -0.22 13.23
N ILE A 28 9.76 -1.28 13.17
CA ILE A 28 10.87 -1.34 12.22
C ILE A 28 10.40 -1.32 10.76
N PRO A 29 9.34 -2.05 10.35
CA PRO A 29 8.90 -2.00 8.96
C PRO A 29 8.39 -0.63 8.55
N GLN A 30 7.74 0.12 9.45
CA GLN A 30 7.33 1.51 9.21
C GLN A 30 8.53 2.44 8.94
N MET A 31 9.70 2.17 9.52
CA MET A 31 10.95 2.92 9.24
C MET A 31 11.60 2.52 7.91
N TYR A 32 11.42 1.28 7.43
CA TYR A 32 11.98 0.81 6.15
C TYR A 32 11.12 1.19 4.94
N PHE A 33 9.85 1.52 5.16
CA PHE A 33 9.01 2.06 4.12
C PHE A 33 9.24 3.58 4.03
N SER A 34 10.13 4.00 3.13
CA SER A 34 10.16 5.40 2.67
C SER A 34 8.86 5.82 1.98
N HIS A 35 7.97 4.86 1.71
CA HIS A 35 6.65 5.01 1.12
C HIS A 35 5.58 4.96 2.22
N GLY A 36 4.55 5.80 2.10
CA GLY A 36 3.60 6.15 3.16
C GLY A 36 2.87 4.97 3.83
N SER A 37 2.15 5.28 4.91
CA SER A 37 1.39 4.33 5.75
C SER A 37 0.52 3.34 4.96
N ASP A 38 0.04 3.74 3.78
CA ASP A 38 -0.82 2.93 2.92
C ASP A 38 -0.08 1.74 2.30
N PHE A 39 1.21 1.90 1.95
CA PHE A 39 2.02 0.79 1.46
C PHE A 39 2.20 -0.27 2.54
N ALA A 40 2.61 0.15 3.74
CA ALA A 40 2.78 -0.75 4.88
C ALA A 40 1.48 -1.50 5.19
N LYS A 41 0.35 -0.77 5.22
CA LYS A 41 -0.98 -1.34 5.45
C LYS A 41 -1.33 -2.39 4.41
N LEU A 42 -1.04 -2.15 3.13
CA LEU A 42 -1.29 -3.13 2.08
C LEU A 42 -0.33 -4.33 2.17
N TYR A 43 0.95 -4.08 2.42
CA TYR A 43 1.97 -5.12 2.58
C TYR A 43 1.57 -6.17 3.62
N TYR A 44 1.16 -5.74 4.82
CA TYR A 44 0.75 -6.67 5.87
C TYR A 44 -0.55 -7.42 5.59
N ARG A 45 -1.41 -6.88 4.71
CA ARG A 45 -2.63 -7.57 4.27
C ARG A 45 -2.35 -8.61 3.19
N CYS A 46 -1.21 -8.53 2.50
CA CYS A 46 -0.85 -9.43 1.42
C CYS A 46 0.09 -10.56 1.90
N ALA A 47 -0.38 -11.40 2.83
CA ALA A 47 0.41 -12.50 3.39
C ALA A 47 0.68 -13.66 2.39
N SER A 48 -0.18 -13.81 1.37
CA SER A 48 -0.02 -14.75 0.27
C SER A 48 -0.81 -14.25 -0.94
N CYS A 49 -0.56 -14.78 -2.14
CA CYS A 49 -1.32 -14.38 -3.34
C CYS A 49 -2.83 -14.65 -3.22
N THR A 50 -3.25 -15.75 -2.58
CA THR A 50 -4.67 -16.04 -2.32
C THR A 50 -5.29 -14.97 -1.45
N VAL A 51 -4.65 -14.67 -0.31
CA VAL A 51 -5.13 -13.64 0.64
C VAL A 51 -5.12 -12.25 -0.01
N ALA A 52 -4.09 -11.94 -0.79
CA ALA A 52 -3.97 -10.69 -1.55
C ALA A 52 -5.12 -10.54 -2.57
N THR A 53 -5.47 -11.61 -3.28
CA THR A 53 -6.57 -11.64 -4.26
C THR A 53 -7.93 -11.45 -3.56
N GLU A 54 -8.17 -12.14 -2.44
CA GLU A 54 -9.38 -11.98 -1.64
C GLU A 54 -9.51 -10.56 -1.08
N ASN A 55 -8.41 -9.97 -0.63
CA ASN A 55 -8.38 -8.58 -0.19
C ASN A 55 -8.72 -7.61 -1.33
N ALA A 56 -8.20 -7.81 -2.54
CA ALA A 56 -8.55 -6.98 -3.69
C ALA A 56 -10.05 -7.06 -4.02
N ILE A 57 -10.65 -8.25 -3.96
CA ILE A 57 -12.09 -8.44 -4.16
C ILE A 57 -12.90 -7.72 -3.07
N ASN A 58 -12.49 -7.86 -1.82
CA ASN A 58 -13.16 -7.23 -0.68
C ASN A 58 -13.07 -5.70 -0.72
N ASP A 59 -11.90 -5.16 -1.09
CA ASP A 59 -11.68 -3.72 -1.21
C ASP A 59 -12.49 -3.16 -2.38
N PHE A 60 -12.55 -3.89 -3.50
CA PHE A 60 -13.41 -3.53 -4.63
C PHE A 60 -14.89 -3.49 -4.25
N ALA A 61 -15.38 -4.49 -3.52
CA ALA A 61 -16.77 -4.57 -3.06
C ALA A 61 -17.16 -3.43 -2.10
N LYS A 62 -16.18 -2.88 -1.38
CA LYS A 62 -16.34 -1.72 -0.47
C LYS A 62 -16.12 -0.37 -1.14
N GLU A 63 -15.83 -0.37 -2.45
CA GLU A 63 -15.45 0.81 -3.22
C GLU A 63 -14.18 1.52 -2.70
N ASP A 64 -13.28 0.78 -2.03
CA ASP A 64 -11.97 1.28 -1.59
C ASP A 64 -10.90 0.88 -2.63
N TYR A 65 -10.90 1.55 -3.77
CA TYR A 65 -10.03 1.21 -4.88
C TYR A 65 -8.61 1.71 -4.63
N ASN A 66 -7.68 0.77 -4.48
CA ASN A 66 -6.27 1.05 -4.34
C ASN A 66 -5.52 0.34 -5.47
N ILE A 67 -4.74 1.08 -6.27
CA ILE A 67 -3.82 0.50 -7.26
C ILE A 67 -2.38 0.77 -6.86
N ILE A 68 -1.51 -0.19 -7.12
CA ILE A 68 -0.09 -0.09 -6.84
C ILE A 68 0.60 0.46 -8.10
N MET A 69 1.29 1.59 -7.95
CA MET A 69 2.06 2.21 -9.03
C MET A 69 3.55 2.18 -8.72
N GLY A 70 4.32 1.57 -9.61
CA GLY A 70 5.79 1.53 -9.56
C GLY A 70 6.43 2.53 -10.52
N GLY A 71 7.56 3.12 -10.14
CA GLY A 71 8.38 3.98 -11.00
C GLY A 71 8.94 5.22 -10.30
N LEU A 72 9.93 5.88 -10.94
CA LEU A 72 10.57 7.10 -10.43
C LEU A 72 9.68 8.36 -10.59
N GLU A 73 8.72 8.34 -11.51
CA GLU A 73 7.79 9.43 -11.75
C GLU A 73 6.37 8.88 -11.82
N THR A 74 5.71 8.81 -10.68
CA THR A 74 4.25 8.79 -10.66
C THR A 74 3.76 10.20 -10.89
N ASP A 75 3.16 10.41 -12.06
CA ASP A 75 2.52 11.67 -12.43
C ASP A 75 1.44 12.02 -11.38
N PHE A 76 1.71 13.09 -10.62
CA PHE A 76 0.81 13.59 -9.58
C PHE A 76 -0.58 13.93 -10.15
N LEU A 77 -0.63 14.46 -11.38
CA LEU A 77 -1.88 14.79 -12.05
C LEU A 77 -2.63 13.51 -12.41
N PHE A 78 -1.93 12.48 -12.90
CA PHE A 78 -2.54 11.19 -13.16
C PHE A 78 -3.16 10.58 -11.89
N SER A 79 -2.43 10.59 -10.78
CA SER A 79 -2.94 10.11 -9.49
C SER A 79 -4.15 10.92 -9.02
N SER A 80 -4.13 12.24 -9.23
CA SER A 80 -5.22 13.14 -8.87
C SER A 80 -6.49 12.90 -9.69
N ILE A 81 -6.34 12.66 -11.01
CA ILE A 81 -7.47 12.33 -11.89
C ILE A 81 -8.08 10.98 -11.55
N LEU A 82 -7.24 9.97 -11.29
CA LEU A 82 -7.72 8.66 -10.83
C LEU A 82 -8.55 8.76 -9.54
N LEU A 83 -8.11 9.60 -8.61
CA LEU A 83 -8.86 9.84 -7.38
C LEU A 83 -10.16 10.60 -7.63
N ALA A 84 -10.11 11.70 -8.39
CA ALA A 84 -11.27 12.57 -8.61
C ALA A 84 -12.38 11.90 -9.44
N ASP A 85 -12.01 11.22 -10.53
CA ASP A 85 -12.98 10.75 -11.51
C ASP A 85 -13.40 9.29 -11.28
N TYR A 86 -12.53 8.50 -10.67
CA TYR A 86 -12.72 7.05 -10.51
C TYR A 86 -12.70 6.60 -9.05
N ASN A 87 -12.45 7.49 -8.09
CA ASN A 87 -12.24 7.16 -6.68
C ASN A 87 -11.12 6.11 -6.47
N ILE A 88 -10.08 6.18 -7.31
CA ILE A 88 -8.93 5.26 -7.26
C ILE A 88 -7.75 5.94 -6.59
N LYS A 89 -7.33 5.40 -5.45
CA LYS A 89 -6.10 5.80 -4.75
C LYS A 89 -4.90 5.09 -5.34
N THR A 90 -3.83 5.82 -5.54
CA THR A 90 -2.55 5.26 -6.00
C THR A 90 -1.61 5.07 -4.81
N ILE A 91 -1.17 3.84 -4.62
CA ILE A 91 -0.13 3.49 -3.64
C ILE A 91 1.19 3.47 -4.39
N GLN A 92 2.02 4.49 -4.14
CA GLN A 92 3.35 4.54 -4.71
C GLN A 92 4.25 3.52 -4.04
N VAL A 93 4.83 2.67 -4.87
CA VAL A 93 5.89 1.75 -4.47
C VAL A 93 7.08 2.13 -5.33
N GLY A 94 8.24 2.33 -4.72
CA GLY A 94 9.47 2.49 -5.48
C GLY A 94 9.80 1.17 -6.19
N CYS A 95 11.05 0.74 -6.10
CA CYS A 95 11.43 -0.58 -6.65
C CYS A 95 10.98 -1.76 -5.76
N MET A 96 10.31 -1.51 -4.63
CA MET A 96 9.93 -2.52 -3.65
C MET A 96 8.45 -2.89 -3.79
N SER A 97 8.13 -3.82 -4.71
CA SER A 97 6.84 -4.52 -4.74
C SER A 97 7.09 -6.01 -4.48
N THR A 98 6.34 -6.62 -3.57
CA THR A 98 6.41 -8.07 -3.38
C THR A 98 5.56 -8.81 -4.41
N PRO A 99 5.83 -10.11 -4.68
CA PRO A 99 4.98 -10.94 -5.53
C PRO A 99 3.51 -10.96 -5.09
N GLU A 100 3.24 -10.98 -3.79
CA GLU A 100 1.89 -11.00 -3.22
C GLU A 100 1.15 -9.68 -3.47
N MET A 101 1.85 -8.55 -3.35
CA MET A 101 1.30 -7.25 -3.71
C MET A 101 1.00 -7.14 -5.20
N SER A 102 1.81 -7.77 -6.05
CA SER A 102 1.50 -7.89 -7.49
C SER A 102 0.22 -8.69 -7.73
N CYS A 103 -0.02 -9.77 -6.98
CA CYS A 103 -1.29 -10.53 -7.05
C CYS A 103 -2.50 -9.66 -6.69
N TYR A 104 -2.41 -8.85 -5.64
CA TYR A 104 -3.44 -7.86 -5.31
C TYR A 104 -3.65 -6.87 -6.48
N ASN A 105 -2.57 -6.30 -7.01
CA ASN A 105 -2.64 -5.28 -8.06
C ASN A 105 -3.24 -5.81 -9.37
N ILE A 106 -2.89 -7.04 -9.76
CA ILE A 106 -3.47 -7.71 -10.93
C ILE A 106 -4.97 -7.87 -10.74
N LYS A 107 -5.41 -8.35 -9.56
CA LYS A 107 -6.83 -8.62 -9.34
C LYS A 107 -7.65 -7.33 -9.29
N ILE A 108 -7.17 -6.30 -8.60
CA ILE A 108 -7.91 -5.03 -8.54
C ILE A 108 -7.98 -4.36 -9.92
N HIS A 109 -6.93 -4.43 -10.74
CA HIS A 109 -6.95 -3.94 -12.13
C HIS A 109 -8.00 -4.67 -12.97
N GLU A 110 -8.08 -6.00 -12.89
CA GLU A 110 -9.10 -6.79 -13.58
C GLU A 110 -10.52 -6.32 -13.23
N LEU A 111 -10.79 -6.12 -11.93
CA LEU A 111 -12.10 -5.67 -11.45
C LEU A 111 -12.42 -4.23 -11.89
N LEU A 112 -11.43 -3.34 -11.86
CA LEU A 112 -11.57 -1.95 -12.28
C LEU A 112 -11.78 -1.83 -13.80
N PHE A 113 -11.10 -2.64 -14.61
CA PHE A 113 -11.33 -2.69 -16.05
C PHE A 113 -12.73 -3.18 -16.38
N ASN A 114 -13.25 -4.14 -15.62
CA ASN A 114 -14.65 -4.56 -15.76
C ASN A 114 -15.64 -3.46 -15.36
N LYS A 115 -15.33 -2.64 -14.33
CA LYS A 115 -16.21 -1.54 -13.87
C LYS A 115 -16.19 -0.31 -14.78
N PHE A 116 -15.00 0.15 -15.16
CA PHE A 116 -14.79 1.45 -15.84
C PHE A 116 -14.45 1.30 -17.34
N GLY A 117 -14.25 0.07 -17.81
CA GLY A 117 -13.86 -0.26 -19.18
C GLY A 117 -12.36 -0.19 -19.40
N ASN A 118 -11.84 -1.00 -20.33
CA ASN A 118 -10.41 -1.22 -20.57
C ASN A 118 -9.56 0.03 -20.86
N ASN A 119 -10.19 1.17 -21.17
CA ASN A 119 -9.50 2.40 -21.58
C ASN A 119 -9.43 3.49 -20.49
N PHE A 120 -9.98 3.27 -19.30
CA PHE A 120 -10.09 4.33 -18.28
C PHE A 120 -8.72 4.88 -17.84
N LEU A 121 -7.72 4.00 -17.64
CA LEU A 121 -6.35 4.43 -17.31
C LEU A 121 -5.73 5.28 -18.43
N ASN A 122 -5.92 4.91 -19.69
CA ASN A 122 -5.40 5.68 -20.82
C ASN A 122 -6.09 7.05 -20.95
N LYS A 123 -7.40 7.13 -20.65
CA LYS A 123 -8.12 8.41 -20.61
C LYS A 123 -7.55 9.32 -19.52
N ALA A 124 -7.45 8.82 -18.29
CA ALA A 124 -6.87 9.56 -17.17
C ALA A 124 -5.43 10.01 -17.45
N TYR A 125 -4.61 9.16 -18.08
CA TYR A 125 -3.24 9.51 -18.45
C TYR A 125 -3.17 10.63 -19.51
N LYS A 126 -4.01 10.57 -20.54
CA LYS A 126 -4.07 11.61 -21.57
C LYS A 126 -4.49 12.96 -21.00
N GLU A 127 -5.45 12.94 -20.09
CA GLU A 127 -5.93 14.15 -19.40
C GLU A 127 -4.83 14.75 -18.52
N ALA A 128 -4.11 13.92 -17.74
CA ALA A 128 -2.96 14.35 -16.96
C ALA A 128 -1.91 15.08 -17.82
N ARG A 129 -1.58 14.49 -18.97
CA ARG A 129 -0.61 15.06 -19.93
C ARG A 129 -1.10 16.34 -20.59
N GLN A 130 -2.40 16.53 -20.77
CA GLN A 130 -2.96 17.77 -21.31
C GLN A 130 -2.90 18.90 -20.26
N LEU A 131 -3.25 18.59 -19.02
CA LEU A 131 -3.14 19.53 -17.90
C LEU A 131 -1.69 19.96 -17.67
N ASP A 132 -0.76 19.01 -17.64
CA ASP A 132 0.67 19.28 -17.47
C ASP A 132 1.21 20.27 -18.52
N LYS A 133 0.90 20.04 -19.81
CA LYS A 133 1.27 20.97 -20.89
C LYS A 133 0.69 22.37 -20.68
N SER A 134 -0.59 22.45 -20.31
CA SER A 134 -1.27 23.74 -20.11
C SER A 134 -0.69 24.56 -18.95
N LEU A 135 -0.07 23.89 -17.97
CA LEU A 135 0.59 24.53 -16.82
C LEU A 135 1.99 25.05 -17.16
N HIS A 136 2.67 24.44 -18.13
CA HIS A 136 4.03 24.80 -18.54
C HIS A 136 4.10 25.71 -19.78
N GLU A 137 2.98 25.88 -20.51
CA GLU A 137 2.85 26.81 -21.63
C GLU A 137 2.31 28.20 -21.20
N LYS A 138 2.12 28.44 -19.90
CA LYS A 138 1.78 29.75 -19.30
C LYS A 138 3.00 30.41 -18.67
#